data_AF-A0A2S4K0F9-F1
#
_entry.id   AF-A0A2S4K0F9-F1
#
_cell.length_a   1.000
_cell.length_b   1.000
_cell.length_c   1.000
_cell.angle_alpha   90.00
_cell.angle_beta   90.00
_cell.angle_gamma   90.00
#
_symmetry.space_group_name_H-M   'P 1'
#
loop_
_entity.id
_entity.type
_entity.pdbx_description
1 polymer ?
#
loop_
_entity_poly.entity_id
_entity_poly.type
_entity_poly.pdbx_seq_one_letter_code
_entity_poly.pdbx_strand_id
1 'polypeptide(L)'
;MPWKLLLYLVLLGCVLAFVGLNLDHTADISLGFILYRDVPVFLSLFFAFFLGVVLTIPAVMFTASRKTRDRSERRRERREKQETRKEEKARRIAHKEERRQARGAARAAKASRAEKKRTLPGGP
;
A
#
# COMPACT_ATOMS: atom_id res chain seq x y z
N MET A 1 12.20 -22.42 13.59
CA MET A 1 12.95 -22.68 12.34
C MET A 1 12.87 -24.16 11.88
N PRO A 2 13.08 -25.21 12.71
CA PRO A 2 13.02 -26.59 12.24
C PRO A 2 11.60 -27.09 11.94
N TRP A 3 10.57 -26.48 12.52
CA TRP A 3 9.18 -26.91 12.35
C TRP A 3 8.66 -26.79 10.91
N LYS A 4 9.14 -25.77 10.16
CA LYS A 4 8.81 -25.64 8.73
C LYS A 4 9.43 -26.77 7.92
N LEU A 5 10.68 -27.14 8.24
CA LEU A 5 11.38 -28.25 7.58
C LEU A 5 10.70 -29.58 7.87
N LEU A 6 10.29 -29.80 9.13
CA LEU A 6 9.52 -30.98 9.53
C LEU A 6 8.18 -31.05 8.79
N LEU A 7 7.45 -29.93 8.70
CA LEU A 7 6.21 -29.86 7.91
C LEU A 7 6.45 -30.19 6.44
N TYR A 8 7.51 -29.65 5.82
CA TYR A 8 7.86 -29.98 4.43
C TYR A 8 8.16 -31.46 4.25
N LEU A 9 8.89 -32.08 5.19
CA LEU A 9 9.25 -33.49 5.11
C LEU A 9 8.02 -34.39 5.28
N VAL A 10 7.13 -34.05 6.22
CA VAL A 10 5.84 -34.75 6.39
C VAL A 10 4.99 -34.60 5.14
N LEU A 11 4.88 -33.39 4.58
CA LEU A 11 4.09 -33.13 3.38
C LEU A 11 4.65 -33.89 2.17
N LEU A 12 5.97 -33.91 1.99
CA LEU A 12 6.64 -34.69 0.95
C LEU A 12 6.38 -36.19 1.12
N GLY A 13 6.46 -36.69 2.35
CA GLY A 13 6.12 -38.07 2.68
C GLY A 13 4.67 -38.42 2.33
N CYS A 14 3.71 -37.55 2.65
CA CYS A 14 2.32 -37.71 2.26
C CYS A 14 2.13 -37.73 0.73
N VAL A 15 2.83 -36.87 -0.01
CA VAL A 15 2.79 -36.84 -1.48
C VAL A 15 3.35 -38.14 -2.05
N LEU A 16 4.50 -38.61 -1.57
CA LEU A 16 5.11 -39.87 -2.01
C LEU A 16 4.24 -41.08 -1.68
N ALA A 17 3.65 -41.12 -0.49
CA ALA A 17 2.70 -42.17 -0.09
C ALA A 17 1.45 -42.13 -0.99
N PHE A 18 0.90 -40.94 -1.26
CA PHE A 18 -0.25 -40.78 -2.15
C PHE A 18 0.07 -41.29 -3.56
N VAL A 19 1.22 -40.91 -4.13
CA VAL A 19 1.67 -41.38 -5.45
C VAL A 19 1.85 -42.90 -5.42
N GLY A 20 2.59 -43.42 -4.44
CA GLY A 20 2.86 -44.85 -4.30
C GLY A 20 1.59 -45.71 -4.17
N LEU A 21 0.62 -45.25 -3.40
CA LEU A 21 -0.68 -45.91 -3.22
C LEU A 21 -1.61 -45.77 -4.44
N ASN A 22 -1.36 -44.80 -5.33
CA ASN A 22 -2.13 -44.58 -6.57
C ASN A 22 -1.39 -45.01 -7.84
N LEU A 23 -0.23 -45.68 -7.73
CA LEU A 23 0.54 -46.13 -8.90
C LEU A 23 -0.22 -47.13 -9.77
N ASP A 24 -1.00 -48.00 -9.14
CA ASP A 24 -1.77 -49.06 -9.81
C ASP A 24 -3.18 -48.58 -10.22
N HIS A 25 -3.57 -47.37 -9.81
CA HIS A 25 -4.86 -46.81 -10.16
C HIS A 25 -4.74 -46.07 -11.49
N THR A 26 -5.39 -46.62 -12.51
CA THR A 26 -5.53 -46.03 -13.82
C THR A 26 -6.96 -45.52 -14.06
N ALA A 27 -7.09 -44.54 -14.94
CA ALA A 27 -8.37 -44.00 -15.36
C ALA A 27 -8.35 -43.65 -16.84
N ASP A 28 -9.51 -43.82 -17.49
CA ASP A 28 -9.70 -43.40 -18.87
C ASP A 28 -10.08 -41.91 -18.91
N ILE A 29 -9.35 -41.13 -19.71
CA ILE A 29 -9.58 -39.69 -19.88
C ILE A 29 -10.05 -39.42 -21.29
N SER A 30 -11.26 -38.88 -21.42
CA SER A 30 -11.77 -38.39 -22.71
C SER A 30 -11.57 -36.88 -22.82
N LEU A 31 -10.81 -36.44 -23.82
CA LEU A 31 -10.67 -35.03 -24.21
C LEU A 31 -11.64 -34.65 -25.33
N GLY A 32 -12.89 -35.13 -25.25
CA GLY A 32 -13.97 -34.88 -26.20
C GLY A 32 -13.85 -35.66 -27.52
N PHE A 33 -12.68 -35.62 -28.16
CA PHE A 33 -12.42 -36.30 -29.45
C PHE A 33 -11.37 -37.42 -29.35
N ILE A 34 -10.57 -37.44 -28.27
CA ILE A 34 -9.50 -38.41 -28.05
C ILE A 34 -9.73 -39.09 -26.70
N LEU A 35 -9.70 -40.42 -26.69
CA LEU A 35 -9.78 -41.23 -25.47
C LEU A 35 -8.40 -41.77 -25.12
N TYR A 36 -7.87 -41.35 -23.97
CA TYR A 36 -6.66 -41.90 -23.38
C TYR A 36 -7.07 -42.97 -22.40
N ARG A 37 -6.66 -44.22 -22.66
CA ARG A 37 -6.93 -45.34 -21.78
C ARG A 37 -5.81 -45.56 -20.78
N ASP A 38 -6.17 -46.10 -19.62
CA ASP A 38 -5.23 -46.57 -18.62
C ASP A 38 -4.23 -45.50 -18.13
N VAL A 39 -4.68 -44.24 -18.02
CA VAL A 39 -3.81 -43.15 -17.57
C VAL A 39 -3.66 -43.23 -16.05
N PRO A 40 -2.43 -43.30 -15.50
CA PRO A 40 -2.24 -43.32 -14.06
C PRO A 40 -2.86 -42.09 -13.39
N VAL A 41 -3.70 -42.31 -12.38
CA VAL A 41 -4.48 -41.25 -11.72
C VAL A 41 -3.58 -40.17 -11.13
N PHE A 42 -2.44 -40.56 -10.54
CA PHE A 42 -1.49 -39.61 -9.99
C PHE A 42 -0.93 -38.64 -11.05
N LEU A 43 -0.71 -39.12 -12.28
CA LEU A 43 -0.16 -38.32 -13.37
C LEU A 43 -1.20 -37.30 -13.85
N SER A 44 -2.45 -37.72 -13.97
CA SER A 44 -3.59 -36.85 -14.29
C SER A 44 -3.76 -35.74 -13.26
N LEU A 45 -3.69 -36.08 -11.97
CA LEU A 45 -3.77 -35.11 -10.87
C LEU A 45 -2.58 -34.15 -10.87
N PHE A 46 -1.37 -34.67 -11.12
CA PHE A 46 -0.16 -33.84 -11.22
C PHE A 46 -0.30 -32.79 -12.32
N PHE A 47 -0.71 -33.18 -13.53
CA PHE A 47 -0.89 -32.23 -14.63
C PHE A 47 -2.01 -31.22 -14.36
N ALA A 48 -3.13 -31.65 -13.79
CA ALA A 48 -4.22 -30.74 -13.41
C ALA A 48 -3.75 -29.67 -12.41
N PHE A 49 -3.03 -30.10 -11.36
CA PHE A 49 -2.48 -29.18 -10.37
C PHE A 49 -1.39 -28.29 -10.96
N PHE A 50 -0.47 -28.86 -11.74
CA PHE A 50 0.61 -28.14 -12.39
C PHE A 50 0.08 -27.04 -13.32
N LEU A 51 -0.88 -27.36 -14.20
CA LEU A 51 -1.54 -26.36 -15.05
C LEU A 51 -2.23 -25.30 -14.22
N GLY A 52 -2.95 -25.69 -13.16
CA GLY A 52 -3.59 -24.75 -12.24
C GLY A 52 -2.59 -23.78 -11.63
N VAL A 53 -1.41 -24.25 -11.20
CA VAL A 53 -0.33 -23.41 -10.68
C VAL A 53 0.25 -22.50 -11.79
N VAL A 54 0.54 -23.06 -12.96
CA VAL A 54 1.07 -22.30 -14.11
C VAL A 54 0.12 -21.18 -14.53
N LEU A 55 -1.19 -21.42 -14.52
CA LEU A 55 -2.21 -20.41 -14.85
C LEU A 55 -2.41 -19.38 -13.73
N THR A 56 -2.24 -19.77 -12.47
CA THR A 56 -2.40 -18.86 -11.32
C THR A 56 -1.19 -17.95 -11.10
N ILE A 57 0.04 -18.39 -11.42
CA ILE A 57 1.25 -17.56 -11.31
C ILE A 57 1.10 -16.19 -12.02
N PRO A 58 0.78 -16.12 -13.32
CA PRO A 58 0.60 -14.83 -13.98
C PRO A 58 -0.57 -14.06 -13.35
N ALA A 59 -1.70 -14.69 -13.04
CA ALA A 59 -2.84 -14.03 -12.42
C ALA A 59 -2.48 -13.36 -11.08
N VAL A 60 -1.74 -14.06 -10.22
CA VAL A 60 -1.26 -13.54 -8.92
C VAL A 60 -0.21 -12.45 -9.12
N MET A 61 0.75 -12.63 -10.03
CA MET A 61 1.77 -11.62 -10.33
C MET A 61 1.14 -10.31 -10.86
N PHE A 62 0.17 -10.41 -11.78
CA PHE A 62 -0.53 -9.26 -12.34
C PHE A 62 -1.42 -8.55 -11.31
N THR A 63 -2.11 -9.29 -10.42
CA THR A 63 -2.95 -8.65 -9.37
C THR A 63 -2.13 -8.11 -8.20
N ALA A 64 -1.05 -8.78 -7.80
CA ALA A 64 -0.16 -8.30 -6.75
C ALA A 64 0.50 -6.97 -7.14
N SER A 65 0.96 -6.85 -8.39
CA SER A 65 1.59 -5.64 -8.92
C SER A 65 0.64 -4.43 -8.95
N ARG A 66 -0.64 -4.64 -9.31
CA ARG A 66 -1.66 -3.57 -9.26
C ARG A 66 -1.95 -3.10 -7.84
N LYS A 67 -1.98 -4.02 -6.87
CA LYS A 67 -2.26 -3.71 -5.47
C LYS A 67 -1.13 -2.97 -4.78
N THR A 68 0.13 -3.26 -5.12
CA THR A 68 1.28 -2.48 -4.62
C THR A 68 1.35 -1.10 -5.26
N ARG A 69 1.04 -0.97 -6.55
CA ARG A 69 1.00 0.32 -7.24
C ARG A 69 -0.06 1.27 -6.66
N ASP A 70 -1.31 0.82 -6.50
CA ASP A 70 -2.39 1.63 -5.90
C ASP A 70 -2.04 2.06 -4.46
N ARG A 71 -1.42 1.15 -3.69
CA ARG A 71 -1.01 1.48 -2.32
C ARG A 71 0.13 2.51 -2.28
N SER A 72 1.02 2.50 -3.28
CA SER A 72 2.12 3.45 -3.40
C SER A 72 1.65 4.83 -3.84
N GLU A 73 0.73 4.90 -4.80
CA GLU A 73 0.12 6.14 -5.29
C GLU A 73 -0.71 6.81 -4.17
N ARG A 74 -1.54 6.06 -3.46
CA ARG A 74 -2.29 6.57 -2.29
C ARG A 74 -1.39 7.09 -1.16
N ARG A 75 -0.21 6.49 -0.97
CA ARG A 75 0.78 6.98 0.01
C ARG A 75 1.40 8.30 -0.45
N ARG A 76 1.67 8.45 -1.74
CA ARG A 76 2.23 9.68 -2.32
C ARG A 76 1.22 10.83 -2.24
N GLU A 77 -0.03 10.60 -2.64
CA GLU A 77 -1.10 11.60 -2.50
C GLU A 77 -1.31 12.06 -1.05
N ARG A 78 -1.23 11.14 -0.09
CA ARG A 78 -1.33 11.49 1.35
C ARG A 78 -0.18 12.37 1.80
N ARG A 79 1.03 12.14 1.31
CA ARG A 79 2.21 12.99 1.62
C ARG A 79 2.06 14.38 1.01
N GLU A 80 1.69 14.47 -0.27
CA GLU A 80 1.48 15.74 -0.96
C GLU A 80 0.36 16.56 -0.31
N LYS A 81 -0.76 15.93 0.08
CA LYS A 81 -1.84 16.59 0.85
C LYS A 81 -1.39 17.03 2.24
N GLN A 82 -0.43 16.34 2.85
CA GLN A 82 0.07 16.69 4.17
C GLN A 82 1.07 17.85 4.10
N GLU A 83 1.92 17.89 3.06
CA GLU A 83 2.85 18.98 2.80
C GLU A 83 2.13 20.28 2.47
N THR A 84 1.17 20.24 1.54
CA THR A 84 0.32 21.40 1.21
C THR A 84 -0.43 21.94 2.44
N ARG A 85 -1.01 21.07 3.27
CA ARG A 85 -1.65 21.48 4.54
C ARG A 85 -0.67 22.11 5.54
N LYS A 86 0.58 21.64 5.60
CA LYS A 86 1.62 22.22 6.46
C LYS A 86 2.03 23.60 5.95
N GLU A 87 2.23 23.73 4.64
CA GLU A 87 2.62 24.99 3.99
C GLU A 87 1.52 26.04 4.14
N GLU A 88 0.26 25.67 3.93
CA GLU A 88 -0.89 26.55 4.12
C GLU A 88 -1.01 27.02 5.58
N LYS A 89 -0.82 26.12 6.55
CA LYS A 89 -0.79 26.48 7.98
C LYS A 89 0.35 27.45 8.28
N ALA A 90 1.55 27.21 7.76
CA ALA A 90 2.70 28.09 7.94
C ALA A 90 2.43 29.49 7.37
N ARG A 91 1.87 29.59 6.16
CA ARG A 91 1.46 30.86 5.54
C ARG A 91 0.42 31.59 6.36
N ARG A 92 -0.59 30.88 6.89
CA ARG A 92 -1.62 31.48 7.75
C ARG A 92 -1.05 32.00 9.07
N ILE A 93 -0.06 31.32 9.65
CA ILE A 93 0.62 31.77 10.87
C ILE A 93 1.45 33.02 10.57
N ALA A 94 2.28 33.00 9.52
CA ALA A 94 3.09 34.14 9.11
C ALA A 94 2.22 35.39 8.86
N HIS A 95 1.15 35.25 8.09
CA HIS A 95 0.22 36.36 7.82
C HIS A 95 -0.48 36.87 9.10
N LYS A 96 -0.75 36.00 10.08
CA LYS A 96 -1.34 36.41 11.36
C LYS A 96 -0.34 37.16 12.24
N GLU A 97 0.93 36.78 12.22
CA GLU A 97 2.01 37.49 12.91
C GLU A 97 2.28 38.86 12.28
N GLU A 98 2.33 38.93 10.96
CA GLU A 98 2.53 40.18 10.22
C GLU A 98 1.40 41.19 10.53
N ARG A 99 0.13 40.73 10.54
CA ARG A 99 -1.01 41.56 10.98
C ARG A 99 -0.92 42.00 12.44
N ARG A 100 -0.36 41.17 13.33
CA ARG A 100 -0.16 41.52 14.75
C ARG A 100 0.92 42.60 14.90
N GLN A 101 2.04 42.47 14.18
CA GLN A 101 3.11 43.46 14.17
C GLN A 101 2.63 44.80 13.59
N ALA A 102 1.93 44.79 12.46
CA ALA A 102 1.36 45.99 11.86
C ALA A 102 0.37 46.71 12.80
N ARG A 103 -0.49 45.95 13.51
CA ARG A 103 -1.39 46.50 14.54
C ARG A 103 -0.64 47.07 15.74
N GLY A 104 0.44 46.42 16.17
CA GLY A 104 1.32 46.91 17.24
C GLY A 104 2.01 48.23 16.87
N ALA A 105 2.62 48.28 15.69
CA ALA A 105 3.27 49.49 15.16
C ALA A 105 2.28 50.65 14.99
N ALA A 106 1.08 50.38 14.46
CA ALA A 106 0.03 51.39 14.33
C ALA A 106 -0.46 51.94 15.68
N ARG A 107 -0.52 51.10 16.73
CA ARG A 107 -0.86 51.55 18.09
C ARG A 107 0.27 52.39 18.70
N ALA A 108 1.52 51.98 18.56
CA ALA A 108 2.68 52.73 19.04
C ALA A 108 2.80 54.11 18.36
N ALA A 109 2.60 54.18 17.04
CA ALA A 109 2.60 55.44 16.29
C ALA A 109 1.45 56.38 16.69
N LYS A 110 0.28 55.83 17.04
CA LYS A 110 -0.84 56.63 17.58
C LYS A 110 -0.56 57.15 18.99
N ALA A 111 0.07 56.34 19.84
CA ALA A 111 0.44 56.74 21.20
C ALA A 111 1.48 57.86 21.20
N SER A 112 2.57 57.72 20.41
CA SER A 112 3.61 58.75 20.30
C SER A 112 3.09 60.06 19.70
N ARG A 113 2.14 60.00 18.76
CA ARG A 113 1.48 61.20 18.20
C ARG A 113 0.54 61.89 19.19
N ALA A 114 -0.11 61.13 20.07
CA ALA A 114 -0.95 61.68 21.13
C ALA A 114 -0.11 62.32 22.25
N GLU A 115 1.03 61.71 22.58
CA GLU A 115 1.99 62.23 23.56
C GLU A 115 2.66 63.51 23.05
N LYS A 116 3.10 63.54 21.77
CA LYS A 116 3.63 64.75 21.13
C LYS A 116 2.61 65.90 21.03
N LYS A 117 1.30 65.59 21.00
CA LYS A 117 0.22 66.59 21.09
C LYS A 117 -0.02 67.10 22.51
N ARG A 118 0.32 66.32 23.55
CA ARG A 118 0.23 66.73 24.97
C ARG A 118 1.41 67.57 25.43
N THR A 119 2.59 67.45 24.79
CA THR A 119 3.81 68.18 25.15
C THR A 119 4.02 69.48 24.38
N LEU A 120 3.09 69.87 23.50
CA LEU A 120 3.10 71.20 22.90
C LEU A 120 2.51 72.18 23.92
N PRO A 121 3.27 73.18 24.40
CA PRO A 121 2.72 74.20 25.27
C PRO A 121 1.65 74.96 24.48
N GLY A 122 0.43 75.00 25.02
CA GLY A 122 -0.56 75.98 24.60
C GLY A 122 0.00 77.37 24.94
N GLY A 123 0.31 78.15 23.92
CA GLY A 123 0.43 79.59 24.04
C GLY A 123 -0.81 80.22 23.41
N PRO A 124 -1.76 80.74 24.20
CA PRO A 124 -2.28 82.08 23.95
C PRO A 124 -1.21 83.14 24.25
#